data_AF-A0A3B8UJT2-F1
#
_entry.id   AF-A0A3B8UJT2-F1
#
_cell.length_a   1.000
_cell.length_b   1.000
_cell.length_c   1.000
_cell.angle_alpha   90.00
_cell.angle_beta   90.00
_cell.angle_gamma   90.00
#
_symmetry.space_group_name_H-M   'P 1'
#
loop_
_entity.id
_entity.type
_entity.pdbx_description
1 polymer ?
#
loop_
_entity_poly.entity_id
_entity_poly.type
_entity_poly.pdbx_seq_one_letter_code
_entity_poly.pdbx_strand_id
1 'polypeptide(L)'
;MEEKNLKEMINSNAGIEEWKKAGFNDLQALEITMGMSSGVDVSIYAVKEYNERQMKVIRNALEEGVDVTPFASTEYDYMQMEQIKEGIKEGIDISLICNPKYDYSVMREIRLALKYRYDLSRYANQGYPGDVLRQIRLSKKDDIDISFFVKKNYNASQLNEIRLGLIKCVDISKYMLHEYTSEQMKQIRLGLENNVDVSKYDMIGFSSGQMEQIRLGLEEGIDVSSYADPFIDAVRMKEERLKAENKNTDESEQLNELQSQEILLGLESGVDVSLYADPRYTFRQMEQIRIRLEKGVDPSELLIYKDN
;
A
#
# COMPACT_ATOMS: atom_id res chain seq x y z
N MET A 1 -34.93 35.91 5.15
CA MET A 1 -36.29 35.33 5.14
C MET A 1 -36.68 35.22 6.60
N GLU A 2 -37.65 36.00 7.05
CA GLU A 2 -38.00 36.08 8.47
C GLU A 2 -38.33 34.68 8.99
N GLU A 3 -37.83 34.30 10.17
CA GLU A 3 -38.11 33.01 10.85
C GLU A 3 -39.60 32.64 10.85
N LYS A 4 -40.47 33.66 10.82
CA LYS A 4 -41.92 33.54 10.75
C LYS A 4 -42.41 32.83 9.48
N ASN A 5 -41.84 33.13 8.32
CA ASN A 5 -42.17 32.47 7.05
C ASN A 5 -41.71 31.01 7.03
N LEU A 6 -40.57 30.70 7.65
CA LEU A 6 -40.04 29.34 7.69
C LEU A 6 -40.97 28.41 8.49
N LYS A 7 -41.41 28.86 9.67
CA LYS A 7 -42.35 28.12 10.53
C LYS A 7 -43.71 27.89 9.86
N GLU A 8 -44.21 28.88 9.13
CA GLU A 8 -45.47 28.74 8.38
C GLU A 8 -45.35 27.68 7.27
N MET A 9 -44.25 27.69 6.49
CA MET A 9 -43.99 26.71 5.45
C MET A 9 -43.82 25.27 5.99
N ILE A 10 -43.17 25.14 7.16
CA ILE A 10 -43.03 23.84 7.83
C ILE A 10 -44.42 23.34 8.28
N ASN A 11 -45.24 24.21 8.89
CA ASN A 11 -46.58 23.84 9.36
C ASN A 11 -47.57 23.53 8.22
N SER A 12 -47.41 24.15 7.05
CA SER A 12 -48.27 23.92 5.88
C SER A 12 -47.87 22.69 5.05
N ASN A 13 -46.84 21.94 5.47
CA ASN A 13 -46.24 20.85 4.71
C ASN A 13 -45.82 21.29 3.28
N ALA A 14 -45.08 22.41 3.21
CA ALA A 14 -44.74 23.06 1.95
C ALA A 14 -44.01 22.13 0.96
N GLY A 15 -44.42 22.20 -0.31
CA GLY A 15 -43.84 21.41 -1.39
C GLY A 15 -42.53 21.98 -1.93
N ILE A 16 -41.82 21.21 -2.76
CA ILE A 16 -40.53 21.60 -3.36
C ILE A 16 -40.59 22.98 -4.05
N GLU A 17 -41.65 23.26 -4.81
CA GLU A 17 -41.81 24.53 -5.52
C GLU A 17 -41.96 25.75 -4.59
N GLU A 18 -42.52 25.56 -3.39
CA GLU A 18 -42.65 26.63 -2.39
C GLU A 18 -41.30 26.92 -1.74
N TRP A 19 -40.51 25.88 -1.42
CA TRP A 19 -39.14 26.01 -0.95
C TRP A 19 -38.22 26.67 -2.00
N LYS A 20 -38.43 26.38 -3.28
CA LYS A 20 -37.72 27.05 -4.37
C LYS A 20 -38.06 28.53 -4.47
N LYS A 21 -39.34 28.90 -4.34
CA LYS A 21 -39.77 30.32 -4.23
C LYS A 21 -39.18 30.99 -3.00
N ALA A 22 -38.95 30.23 -1.94
CA ALA A 22 -38.26 30.68 -0.75
C ALA A 22 -36.73 30.84 -0.95
N GLY A 23 -36.19 30.51 -2.13
CA GLY A 23 -34.78 30.72 -2.49
C GLY A 23 -33.84 29.60 -2.07
N PHE A 24 -34.38 28.40 -1.83
CA PHE A 24 -33.59 27.16 -1.75
C PHE A 24 -33.39 26.59 -3.16
N ASN A 25 -32.27 25.92 -3.40
CA ASN A 25 -32.04 25.18 -4.63
C ASN A 25 -32.85 23.86 -4.64
N ASP A 26 -32.92 23.21 -5.81
CA ASP A 26 -33.72 21.99 -6.00
C ASP A 26 -33.36 20.88 -4.99
N LEU A 27 -32.06 20.71 -4.70
CA LEU A 27 -31.56 19.67 -3.81
C LEU A 27 -31.80 20.02 -2.34
N GLN A 28 -31.63 21.28 -1.94
CA GLN A 28 -31.97 21.77 -0.60
C GLN A 28 -33.46 21.61 -0.33
N ALA A 29 -34.31 22.01 -1.28
CA ALA A 29 -35.76 21.84 -1.18
C ALA A 29 -36.14 20.35 -1.05
N LEU A 30 -35.49 19.47 -1.82
CA LEU A 30 -35.68 18.03 -1.71
C LEU A 30 -35.34 17.52 -0.31
N GLU A 31 -34.17 17.85 0.23
CA GLU A 31 -33.74 17.41 1.57
C GLU A 31 -34.67 17.94 2.68
N ILE A 32 -35.23 19.16 2.55
CA ILE A 32 -36.26 19.66 3.47
C ILE A 32 -37.52 18.80 3.38
N THR A 33 -38.07 18.60 2.17
CA THR A 33 -39.30 17.81 1.99
C THR A 33 -39.16 16.35 2.42
N MET A 34 -37.97 15.76 2.25
CA MET A 34 -37.66 14.43 2.75
C MET A 34 -37.69 14.40 4.28
N GLY A 35 -37.07 15.36 4.95
CA GLY A 35 -37.08 15.41 6.41
C GLY A 35 -38.48 15.63 6.99
N MET A 36 -39.31 16.45 6.34
CA MET A 36 -40.73 16.61 6.72
C MET A 36 -41.49 15.29 6.59
N SER A 37 -41.24 14.53 5.53
CA SER A 37 -41.85 13.21 5.30
C SER A 37 -41.39 12.17 6.32
N SER A 38 -40.12 12.25 6.75
CA SER A 38 -39.55 11.41 7.81
C SER A 38 -39.95 11.84 9.23
N GLY A 39 -40.62 12.99 9.38
CA GLY A 39 -41.06 13.52 10.68
C GLY A 39 -39.94 14.10 11.55
N VAL A 40 -38.79 14.45 10.97
CA VAL A 40 -37.68 15.08 11.71
C VAL A 40 -37.85 16.60 11.77
N ASP A 41 -37.21 17.25 12.75
CA ASP A 41 -37.25 18.70 12.89
C ASP A 41 -36.39 19.39 11.82
N VAL A 42 -37.04 19.77 10.72
CA VAL A 42 -36.39 20.44 9.59
C VAL A 42 -35.96 21.87 9.90
N SER A 43 -36.46 22.50 10.97
CA SER A 43 -36.09 23.87 11.32
C SER A 43 -34.61 24.01 11.68
N ILE A 44 -33.97 22.91 12.09
CA ILE A 44 -32.55 22.84 12.45
C ILE A 44 -31.65 23.07 11.23
N TYR A 45 -32.03 22.57 10.05
CA TYR A 45 -31.18 22.55 8.87
C TYR A 45 -31.78 23.24 7.64
N ALA A 46 -33.03 23.72 7.70
CA ALA A 46 -33.65 24.54 6.66
C ALA A 46 -33.07 25.97 6.64
N VAL A 47 -31.75 26.05 6.45
CA VAL A 47 -30.93 27.27 6.47
C VAL A 47 -30.23 27.36 5.11
N LYS A 48 -30.27 28.54 4.48
CA LYS A 48 -29.84 28.70 3.08
C LYS A 48 -28.34 28.58 2.91
N GLU A 49 -27.61 28.90 3.97
CA GLU A 49 -26.16 28.86 4.09
C GLU A 49 -25.64 27.41 4.10
N TYR A 50 -26.48 26.42 4.45
CA TYR A 50 -26.13 25.01 4.28
C TYR A 50 -26.22 24.59 2.83
N ASN A 51 -25.22 23.89 2.32
CA ASN A 51 -25.36 23.14 1.08
C ASN A 51 -26.22 21.88 1.27
N GLU A 52 -26.63 21.27 0.16
CA GLU A 52 -27.48 20.09 0.16
C GLU A 52 -26.86 18.90 0.92
N ARG A 53 -25.52 18.78 0.91
CA ARG A 53 -24.83 17.68 1.59
C ARG A 53 -24.83 17.86 3.09
N GLN A 54 -24.66 19.08 3.60
CA GLN A 54 -24.78 19.40 5.02
C GLN A 54 -26.21 19.12 5.51
N MET A 55 -27.22 19.58 4.76
CA MET A 55 -28.63 19.29 5.06
C MET A 55 -28.91 17.79 5.12
N LYS A 56 -28.38 17.03 4.15
CA LYS A 56 -28.50 15.57 4.10
C LYS A 56 -27.87 14.89 5.33
N VAL A 57 -26.69 15.32 5.76
CA VAL A 57 -26.02 14.74 6.94
C VAL A 57 -26.84 15.02 8.20
N ILE A 58 -27.32 16.26 8.38
CA ILE A 58 -28.16 16.64 9.53
C ILE A 58 -29.48 15.86 9.50
N ARG A 59 -30.16 15.77 8.34
CA ARG A 59 -31.39 14.99 8.18
C ARG A 59 -31.17 13.52 8.55
N ASN A 60 -30.17 12.87 7.96
CA ASN A 60 -29.87 11.47 8.25
C ASN A 60 -29.53 11.25 9.74
N ALA A 61 -28.82 12.20 10.38
CA ALA A 61 -28.52 12.11 11.80
C ALA A 61 -29.78 12.22 12.67
N LEU A 62 -30.71 13.13 12.34
CA LEU A 62 -32.01 13.25 13.02
C LEU A 62 -32.87 11.99 12.81
N GLU A 63 -32.88 11.40 11.61
CA GLU A 63 -33.58 10.15 11.32
C GLU A 63 -33.00 8.97 12.12
N GLU A 64 -31.70 8.98 12.37
CA GLU A 64 -31.00 8.00 13.22
C GLU A 64 -31.14 8.31 14.73
N GLY A 65 -31.79 9.42 15.13
CA GLY A 65 -31.93 9.85 16.52
C GLY A 65 -30.62 10.34 17.17
N VAL A 66 -29.65 10.76 16.35
CA VAL A 66 -28.36 11.31 16.78
C VAL A 66 -28.52 12.79 17.12
N ASP A 67 -27.91 13.23 18.22
CA ASP A 67 -27.88 14.66 18.58
C ASP A 67 -27.04 15.45 17.55
N VAL A 68 -27.69 16.39 16.87
CA VAL A 68 -27.08 17.20 15.82
C VAL A 68 -26.49 18.51 16.32
N THR A 69 -26.80 18.93 17.56
CA THR A 69 -26.29 20.21 18.10
C THR A 69 -24.77 20.37 18.04
N PRO A 70 -23.92 19.32 18.17
CA PRO A 70 -22.47 19.51 18.12
C PRO A 70 -21.90 19.85 16.74
N PHE A 71 -22.64 19.58 15.66
CA PHE A 71 -22.12 19.72 14.29
C PHE A 71 -23.07 20.42 13.32
N ALA A 72 -24.33 20.69 13.68
CA ALA A 72 -25.26 21.50 12.90
C ALA A 72 -24.84 22.98 12.94
N SER A 73 -23.69 23.28 12.32
CA SER A 73 -23.12 24.61 12.14
C SER A 73 -22.60 24.77 10.71
N THR A 74 -22.77 25.96 10.13
CA THR A 74 -22.29 26.30 8.79
C THR A 74 -20.76 26.34 8.72
N GLU A 75 -20.07 26.34 9.86
CA GLU A 75 -18.60 26.30 9.95
C GLU A 75 -18.02 24.94 9.57
N TYR A 76 -18.81 23.87 9.60
CA TYR A 76 -18.38 22.52 9.24
C TYR A 76 -18.81 22.15 7.82
N ASP A 77 -17.91 21.62 7.00
CA ASP A 77 -18.26 20.93 5.77
C ASP A 77 -18.97 19.59 6.04
N TYR A 78 -19.62 19.03 5.02
CA TYR A 78 -20.39 17.79 5.17
C TYR A 78 -19.53 16.57 5.57
N MET A 79 -18.23 16.55 5.23
CA MET A 79 -17.32 15.47 5.61
C MET A 79 -16.90 15.57 7.08
N GLN A 80 -16.69 16.79 7.59
CA GLN A 80 -16.48 17.09 8.99
C GLN A 80 -17.72 16.69 9.82
N MET A 81 -18.92 17.10 9.38
CA MET A 81 -20.18 16.72 10.02
C MET A 81 -20.34 15.19 10.11
N GLU A 82 -20.00 14.46 9.06
CA GLU A 82 -20.06 12.99 9.06
C GLU A 82 -19.08 12.37 10.08
N GLN A 83 -17.89 12.95 10.27
CA GLN A 83 -16.97 12.46 11.31
C GLN A 83 -17.52 12.70 12.72
N ILE A 84 -18.14 13.85 12.98
CA ILE A 84 -18.74 14.15 14.29
C ILE A 84 -19.94 13.23 14.53
N LYS A 85 -20.83 13.08 13.54
CA LYS A 85 -21.98 12.16 13.58
C LYS A 85 -21.53 10.73 13.94
N GLU A 86 -20.53 10.20 13.23
CA GLU A 86 -20.01 8.87 13.51
C GLU A 86 -19.32 8.78 14.88
N GLY A 87 -18.65 9.84 15.34
CA GLY A 87 -18.09 9.92 16.70
C GLY A 87 -19.15 9.82 17.80
N ILE A 88 -20.30 10.48 17.61
CA ILE A 88 -21.45 10.40 18.52
C ILE A 88 -22.00 8.97 18.56
N LYS A 89 -22.18 8.34 17.40
CA LYS A 89 -22.68 6.96 17.28
C LYS A 89 -21.75 5.94 17.92
N GLU A 90 -20.44 6.17 17.86
CA GLU A 90 -19.44 5.33 18.51
C GLU A 90 -19.34 5.58 20.04
N GLY A 91 -20.06 6.56 20.58
CA GLY A 91 -20.02 6.92 22.00
C GLY A 91 -18.68 7.50 22.45
N ILE A 92 -17.95 8.12 21.53
CA ILE A 92 -16.65 8.73 21.79
C ILE A 92 -16.85 10.17 22.28
N ASP A 93 -15.96 10.65 23.14
CA ASP A 93 -15.91 12.08 23.50
C ASP A 93 -15.55 12.93 22.27
N ILE A 94 -16.57 13.56 21.70
CA ILE A 94 -16.45 14.39 20.49
C ILE A 94 -15.82 15.76 20.76
N SER A 95 -15.60 16.17 22.02
CA SER A 95 -15.05 17.49 22.35
C SER A 95 -13.68 17.74 21.71
N LEU A 96 -12.91 16.66 21.50
CA LEU A 96 -11.60 16.69 20.86
C LEU A 96 -11.65 16.71 19.32
N ILE A 97 -12.80 16.39 18.74
CA ILE A 97 -13.03 16.33 17.29
C ILE A 97 -13.72 17.60 16.80
N CYS A 98 -14.64 18.17 17.59
CA CYS A 98 -15.42 19.37 17.27
C CYS A 98 -14.56 20.64 17.20
N ASN A 99 -13.80 20.78 16.12
CA ASN A 99 -13.02 21.96 15.79
C ASN A 99 -13.12 22.26 14.28
N PRO A 100 -13.80 23.36 13.88
CA PRO A 100 -13.98 23.69 12.46
C PRO A 100 -12.68 23.91 11.69
N LYS A 101 -11.57 24.18 12.38
CA LYS A 101 -10.24 24.37 11.76
C LYS A 101 -9.59 23.06 11.33
N TYR A 102 -10.04 21.92 11.84
CA TYR A 102 -9.50 20.62 11.46
C TYR A 102 -10.16 20.14 10.19
N ASP A 103 -9.39 19.77 9.17
CA ASP A 103 -9.97 19.09 8.02
C ASP A 103 -10.60 17.73 8.41
N TYR A 104 -11.43 17.19 7.52
CA TYR A 104 -12.09 15.90 7.75
C TYR A 104 -11.10 14.76 8.01
N SER A 105 -9.88 14.83 7.46
CA SER A 105 -8.87 13.78 7.59
C SER A 105 -8.27 13.77 9.00
N VAL A 106 -7.99 14.94 9.57
CA VAL A 106 -7.57 15.13 10.96
C VAL A 106 -8.67 14.66 11.91
N MET A 107 -9.91 15.10 11.70
CA MET A 107 -11.06 14.66 12.50
C MET A 107 -11.23 13.14 12.48
N ARG A 108 -11.11 12.52 11.30
CA ARG A 108 -11.19 11.07 11.13
C ARG A 108 -10.11 10.36 11.93
N GLU A 109 -8.87 10.82 11.88
CA GLU A 109 -7.77 10.17 12.59
C GLU A 109 -7.86 10.35 14.11
N ILE A 110 -8.29 11.51 14.59
CA ILE A 110 -8.60 11.72 16.03
C ILE A 110 -9.70 10.77 16.47
N ARG A 111 -10.82 10.69 15.75
CA ARG A 111 -11.93 9.76 16.05
C ARG A 111 -11.45 8.31 16.13
N LEU A 112 -10.72 7.87 15.10
CA LEU A 112 -10.20 6.51 15.05
C LEU A 112 -9.19 6.23 16.16
N ALA A 113 -8.39 7.21 16.59
CA ALA A 113 -7.45 7.06 17.70
C ALA A 113 -8.17 6.96 19.05
N LEU A 114 -9.19 7.78 19.28
CA LEU A 114 -9.97 7.78 20.53
C LEU A 114 -10.72 6.46 20.75
N LYS A 115 -11.12 5.77 19.66
CA LYS A 115 -11.66 4.41 19.72
C LYS A 115 -10.71 3.41 20.39
N TYR A 116 -9.40 3.64 20.27
CA TYR A 116 -8.35 2.86 20.93
C TYR A 116 -7.79 3.54 22.19
N ARG A 117 -8.55 4.49 22.79
CA ARG A 117 -8.16 5.28 23.96
C ARG A 117 -6.83 6.01 23.79
N TYR A 118 -6.56 6.47 22.58
CA TYR A 118 -5.35 7.23 22.25
C TYR A 118 -5.73 8.62 21.76
N ASP A 119 -5.14 9.65 22.37
CA ASP A 119 -5.44 11.05 22.05
C ASP A 119 -4.40 11.64 21.07
N LEU A 120 -4.87 12.06 19.91
CA LEU A 120 -4.08 12.74 18.87
C LEU A 120 -4.24 14.27 18.86
N SER A 121 -5.10 14.82 19.72
CA SER A 121 -5.42 16.26 19.77
C SER A 121 -4.15 17.13 19.90
N ARG A 122 -3.15 16.66 20.66
CA ARG A 122 -1.86 17.33 20.79
C ARG A 122 -1.16 17.54 19.45
N TYR A 123 -1.14 16.52 18.58
CA TYR A 123 -0.50 16.59 17.27
C TYR A 123 -1.34 17.40 16.29
N ALA A 124 -2.67 17.24 16.33
CA ALA A 124 -3.58 18.05 15.53
C ALA A 124 -3.47 19.55 15.85
N ASN A 125 -3.35 19.91 17.14
CA ASN A 125 -3.13 21.29 17.60
C ASN A 125 -1.78 21.86 17.18
N GLN A 126 -0.79 21.02 16.88
CA GLN A 126 0.49 21.44 16.32
C GLN A 126 0.43 21.67 14.80
N GLY A 127 -0.71 21.39 14.17
CA GLY A 127 -0.92 21.59 12.73
C GLY A 127 -0.40 20.43 11.87
N TYR A 128 -0.21 19.23 12.44
CA TYR A 128 0.16 18.08 11.62
C TYR A 128 -1.02 17.63 10.73
N PRO A 129 -0.76 17.31 9.46
CA PRO A 129 -1.78 16.86 8.53
C PRO A 129 -2.29 15.45 8.88
N GLY A 130 -3.50 15.11 8.41
CA GLY A 130 -4.16 13.86 8.75
C GLY A 130 -3.41 12.59 8.32
N ASP A 131 -2.62 12.64 7.24
CA ASP A 131 -1.77 11.53 6.80
C ASP A 131 -0.62 11.23 7.78
N VAL A 132 -0.04 12.26 8.41
CA VAL A 132 0.94 12.10 9.51
C VAL A 132 0.25 11.56 10.75
N LEU A 133 -0.92 12.09 11.12
CA LEU A 133 -1.71 11.59 12.25
C LEU A 133 -2.09 10.12 12.07
N ARG A 134 -2.39 9.69 10.84
CA ARG A 134 -2.63 8.30 10.50
C ARG A 134 -1.43 7.42 10.81
N GLN A 135 -0.21 7.86 10.49
CA GLN A 135 1.00 7.08 10.81
C GLN A 135 1.26 7.03 12.32
N ILE A 136 0.98 8.10 13.07
CA ILE A 136 1.08 8.09 14.54
C ILE A 136 0.06 7.12 15.14
N ARG A 137 -1.18 7.10 14.64
CA ARG A 137 -2.19 6.14 15.09
C ARG A 137 -1.79 4.69 14.78
N LEU A 138 -1.31 4.43 13.56
CA LEU A 138 -0.91 3.09 13.13
C LEU A 138 0.31 2.59 13.93
N SER A 139 1.33 3.43 14.10
CA SER A 139 2.49 3.08 14.92
C SER A 139 2.07 2.76 16.36
N LYS A 140 1.18 3.55 16.97
CA LYS A 140 0.69 3.25 18.32
C LYS A 140 -0.09 1.94 18.39
N LYS A 141 -0.85 1.60 17.34
CA LYS A 141 -1.55 0.30 17.23
C LYS A 141 -0.56 -0.88 17.19
N ASP A 142 0.58 -0.68 16.56
CA ASP A 142 1.66 -1.67 16.46
C ASP A 142 2.64 -1.61 17.67
N ASP A 143 2.30 -0.83 18.71
CA ASP A 143 3.12 -0.55 19.90
C ASP A 143 4.53 0.01 19.60
N ILE A 144 4.61 0.84 18.56
CA ILE A 144 5.83 1.54 18.13
C ILE A 144 5.67 3.04 18.31
N ASP A 145 6.74 3.72 18.73
CA ASP A 145 6.79 5.19 18.81
C ASP A 145 7.61 5.78 17.66
N ILE A 146 6.94 6.54 16.78
CA ILE A 146 7.57 7.29 15.68
C ILE A 146 7.62 8.80 15.94
N SER A 147 7.27 9.26 17.15
CA SER A 147 7.15 10.69 17.48
C SER A 147 8.43 11.48 17.27
N PHE A 148 9.59 10.84 17.43
CA PHE A 148 10.89 11.44 17.10
C PHE A 148 10.99 11.81 15.62
N PHE A 149 10.58 10.92 14.72
CA PHE A 149 10.63 11.14 13.27
C PHE A 149 9.60 12.18 12.83
N VAL A 150 8.42 12.19 13.44
CA VAL A 150 7.41 13.24 13.18
C VAL A 150 8.00 14.63 13.47
N LYS A 151 8.68 14.80 14.61
CA LYS A 151 9.35 16.07 14.97
C LYS A 151 10.50 16.46 14.04
N LYS A 152 11.05 15.49 13.30
CA LYS A 152 12.09 15.71 12.28
C LYS A 152 11.50 16.01 10.90
N ASN A 153 10.19 16.25 10.79
CA ASN A 153 9.48 16.61 9.56
C ASN A 153 9.58 15.58 8.44
N TYR A 154 9.64 14.28 8.76
CA TYR A 154 9.43 13.24 7.75
C TYR A 154 7.98 13.28 7.27
N ASN A 155 7.77 13.12 5.97
CA ASN A 155 6.42 13.06 5.41
C ASN A 155 5.73 11.72 5.74
N ALA A 156 4.41 11.63 5.53
CA ALA A 156 3.64 10.44 5.89
C ALA A 156 4.11 9.15 5.18
N SER A 157 4.59 9.26 3.94
CA SER A 157 5.10 8.10 3.19
C SER A 157 6.45 7.63 3.74
N GLN A 158 7.35 8.55 4.10
CA GLN A 158 8.61 8.21 4.76
C GLN A 158 8.36 7.62 6.16
N LEU A 159 7.45 8.21 6.94
CA LEU A 159 7.03 7.67 8.24
C LEU A 159 6.46 6.26 8.12
N ASN A 160 5.74 5.95 7.03
CA ASN A 160 5.26 4.60 6.76
C ASN A 160 6.42 3.61 6.59
N GLU A 161 7.44 3.94 5.79
CA GLU A 161 8.59 3.04 5.59
C GLU A 161 9.44 2.88 6.85
N ILE A 162 9.56 3.93 7.67
CA ILE A 162 10.22 3.83 9.00
C ILE A 162 9.40 2.90 9.92
N ARG A 163 8.07 3.09 9.98
CA ARG A 163 7.17 2.25 10.79
C ARG A 163 7.27 0.78 10.35
N LEU A 164 7.20 0.51 9.04
CA LEU A 164 7.31 -0.85 8.50
C LEU A 164 8.67 -1.47 8.82
N GLY A 165 9.76 -0.70 8.72
CA GLY A 165 11.09 -1.17 9.10
C GLY A 165 11.20 -1.56 10.56
N LEU A 166 10.65 -0.75 11.46
CA LEU A 166 10.59 -1.04 12.90
C LEU A 166 9.78 -2.31 13.19
N ILE A 167 8.63 -2.49 12.53
CA ILE A 167 7.81 -3.72 12.65
C ILE A 167 8.61 -4.96 12.23
N LYS A 168 9.40 -4.82 11.16
CA LYS A 168 10.19 -5.92 10.59
C LYS A 168 11.55 -6.11 11.24
N CYS A 169 11.88 -5.30 12.25
CA CYS A 169 13.16 -5.35 12.97
C CYS A 169 14.40 -5.19 12.06
N VAL A 170 14.28 -4.42 10.97
CA VAL A 170 15.41 -4.09 10.10
C VAL A 170 16.13 -2.82 10.59
N ASP A 171 17.40 -2.66 10.21
CA ASP A 171 18.19 -1.48 10.57
C ASP A 171 17.74 -0.24 9.80
N ILE A 172 16.82 0.51 10.39
CA ILE A 172 16.28 1.74 9.80
C ILE A 172 17.34 2.83 9.61
N SER A 173 18.47 2.80 10.32
CA SER A 173 19.52 3.83 10.20
C SER A 173 20.12 3.91 8.80
N LYS A 174 20.03 2.82 8.03
CA LYS A 174 20.51 2.74 6.66
C LYS A 174 19.74 3.58 5.65
N TYR A 175 18.47 3.90 5.93
CA TYR A 175 17.62 4.58 4.96
C TYR A 175 16.83 5.75 5.52
N MET A 176 17.20 6.25 6.70
CA MET A 176 16.57 7.43 7.32
C MET A 176 17.11 8.77 6.78
N LEU A 177 17.90 8.81 5.70
CA LEU A 177 18.36 10.08 5.13
C LEU A 177 17.18 10.86 4.54
N HIS A 178 17.09 12.16 4.86
CA HIS A 178 16.00 13.04 4.41
C HIS A 178 15.98 13.22 2.89
N GLU A 179 17.12 13.01 2.25
CA GLU A 179 17.32 13.07 0.81
C GLU A 179 16.66 11.89 0.08
N TYR A 180 16.37 10.78 0.77
CA TYR A 180 15.64 9.68 0.15
C TYR A 180 14.15 9.96 0.05
N THR A 181 13.62 9.69 -1.14
CA THR A 181 12.19 9.54 -1.35
C THR A 181 11.66 8.30 -0.63
N SER A 182 10.36 8.27 -0.31
CA SER A 182 9.74 7.09 0.29
C SER A 182 9.88 5.82 -0.57
N GLU A 183 9.91 5.95 -1.90
CA GLU A 183 10.13 4.81 -2.78
C GLU A 183 11.56 4.28 -2.69
N GLN A 184 12.58 5.15 -2.56
CA GLN A 184 13.96 4.70 -2.30
C GLN A 184 14.07 4.02 -0.92
N MET A 185 13.47 4.61 0.12
CA MET A 185 13.41 4.00 1.46
C MET A 185 12.78 2.61 1.42
N LYS A 186 11.70 2.43 0.64
CA LYS A 186 11.05 1.14 0.41
C LYS A 186 11.99 0.12 -0.22
N GLN A 187 12.78 0.48 -1.24
CA GLN A 187 13.71 -0.46 -1.87
C GLN A 187 14.82 -0.90 -0.90
N ILE A 188 15.35 0.03 -0.10
CA ILE A 188 16.37 -0.30 0.91
C ILE A 188 15.76 -1.17 2.01
N ARG A 189 14.57 -0.82 2.52
CA ARG A 189 13.83 -1.64 3.50
C ARG A 189 13.62 -3.06 2.99
N LEU A 190 13.10 -3.24 1.78
CA LEU A 190 12.85 -4.56 1.20
C LEU A 190 14.14 -5.37 1.05
N GLY A 191 15.24 -4.73 0.67
CA GLY A 191 16.53 -5.41 0.62
C GLY A 191 17.03 -5.87 1.99
N LEU A 192 16.88 -5.03 3.01
CA LEU A 192 17.20 -5.42 4.40
C LEU A 192 16.30 -6.57 4.89
N GLU A 193 15.01 -6.57 4.53
CA GLU A 193 14.08 -7.67 4.87
C GLU A 193 14.49 -9.00 4.22
N ASN A 194 15.05 -8.95 3.00
CA ASN A 194 15.53 -10.11 2.26
C ASN A 194 17.02 -10.43 2.51
N ASN A 195 17.66 -9.76 3.47
CA ASN A 195 19.08 -9.95 3.82
C ASN A 195 20.07 -9.73 2.66
N VAL A 196 19.73 -8.87 1.69
CA VAL A 196 20.67 -8.51 0.61
C VAL A 196 21.55 -7.32 1.02
N ASP A 197 22.73 -7.22 0.39
CA ASP A 197 23.68 -6.14 0.64
C ASP A 197 23.20 -4.81 0.04
N VAL A 198 22.54 -4.01 0.86
CA VAL A 198 22.01 -2.70 0.46
C VAL A 198 23.09 -1.67 0.15
N SER A 199 24.34 -1.87 0.61
CA SER A 199 25.45 -0.92 0.37
C SER A 199 25.81 -0.78 -1.12
N LYS A 200 25.33 -1.72 -1.96
CA LYS A 200 25.49 -1.69 -3.41
C LYS A 200 24.61 -0.64 -4.09
N TYR A 201 23.50 -0.25 -3.46
CA TYR A 201 22.52 0.61 -4.10
C TYR A 201 21.89 1.67 -3.18
N ASP A 202 22.29 1.77 -1.91
CA ASP A 202 21.88 2.81 -0.97
C ASP A 202 22.53 4.18 -1.27
N MET A 203 22.59 4.58 -2.54
CA MET A 203 23.18 5.83 -2.98
C MET A 203 22.11 6.79 -3.49
N ILE A 204 22.20 8.07 -3.12
CA ILE A 204 21.27 9.13 -3.56
C ILE A 204 21.24 9.25 -5.11
N GLY A 205 22.31 8.83 -5.80
CA GLY A 205 22.40 8.82 -7.26
C GLY A 205 21.46 7.82 -7.96
N PHE A 206 20.99 6.79 -7.26
CA PHE A 206 20.04 5.83 -7.84
C PHE A 206 18.59 6.28 -7.63
N SER A 207 17.81 6.29 -8.71
CA SER A 207 16.36 6.33 -8.65
C SER A 207 15.79 5.06 -8.00
N SER A 208 14.56 5.14 -7.48
CA SER A 208 13.88 3.97 -6.90
C SER A 208 13.75 2.81 -7.88
N GLY A 209 13.56 3.08 -9.18
CA GLY A 209 13.51 2.04 -10.20
C GLY A 209 14.86 1.35 -10.42
N GLN A 210 15.98 2.08 -10.37
CA GLN A 210 17.31 1.48 -10.45
C GLN A 210 17.61 0.64 -9.20
N MET A 211 17.31 1.17 -8.01
CA MET A 211 17.44 0.43 -6.75
C MET A 211 16.61 -0.86 -6.76
N GLU A 212 15.42 -0.85 -7.35
CA GLU A 212 14.58 -2.04 -7.51
C GLU A 212 15.27 -3.12 -8.35
N GLN A 213 15.86 -2.77 -9.50
CA GLN A 213 16.53 -3.76 -10.35
C GLN A 213 17.81 -4.31 -9.72
N ILE A 214 18.54 -3.49 -8.98
CA ILE A 214 19.73 -3.95 -8.25
C ILE A 214 19.29 -4.87 -7.10
N ARG A 215 18.27 -4.50 -6.33
CA ARG A 215 17.72 -5.34 -5.25
C ARG A 215 17.27 -6.70 -5.79
N LEU A 216 16.46 -6.72 -6.86
CA LEU A 216 15.95 -7.97 -7.44
C LEU A 216 17.10 -8.88 -7.92
N GLY A 217 18.12 -8.32 -8.58
CA GLY A 217 19.28 -9.11 -8.97
C GLY A 217 20.05 -9.70 -7.79
N LEU A 218 20.23 -8.94 -6.70
CA LEU A 218 20.84 -9.45 -5.48
C LEU A 218 20.00 -10.54 -4.80
N GLU A 219 18.66 -10.41 -4.81
CA GLU A 219 17.73 -11.43 -4.30
C GLU A 219 17.80 -12.72 -5.13
N GLU A 220 18.02 -12.61 -6.43
CA GLU A 220 18.22 -13.72 -7.37
C GLU A 220 19.66 -14.28 -7.35
N GLY A 221 20.58 -13.69 -6.57
CA GLY A 221 21.98 -14.11 -6.50
C GLY A 221 22.81 -13.74 -7.73
N ILE A 222 22.33 -12.81 -8.55
CA ILE A 222 23.01 -12.31 -9.76
C ILE A 222 24.07 -11.29 -9.35
N ASP A 223 25.24 -11.32 -10.02
CA ASP A 223 26.26 -10.29 -9.86
C ASP A 223 25.82 -8.96 -10.50
N VAL A 224 25.35 -8.06 -9.65
CA VAL A 224 24.89 -6.73 -10.03
C VAL A 224 26.01 -5.77 -10.42
N SER A 225 27.28 -6.08 -10.14
CA SER A 225 28.40 -5.18 -10.47
C SER A 225 28.52 -4.87 -11.97
N SER A 226 27.96 -5.76 -12.80
CA SER A 226 27.89 -5.63 -14.26
C SER A 226 26.96 -4.51 -14.74
N TYR A 227 25.93 -4.14 -13.97
CA TYR A 227 24.91 -3.17 -14.39
C TYR A 227 24.51 -2.14 -13.33
N ALA A 228 25.00 -2.25 -12.08
CA ALA A 228 24.74 -1.33 -10.98
C ALA A 228 25.49 0.00 -11.13
N ASP A 229 25.15 0.76 -12.18
CA ASP A 229 25.71 2.07 -12.48
C ASP A 229 24.60 3.15 -12.42
N PRO A 230 24.75 4.23 -11.62
CA PRO A 230 23.78 5.32 -11.54
C PRO A 230 23.43 5.97 -12.89
N PHE A 231 24.29 5.87 -13.90
CA PHE A 231 24.07 6.42 -15.24
C PHE A 231 23.27 5.48 -16.17
N ILE A 232 23.03 4.24 -15.77
CA ILE A 232 22.21 3.27 -16.52
C ILE A 232 20.78 3.37 -16.02
N ASP A 233 19.82 3.68 -16.90
CA ASP A 233 18.42 3.74 -16.50
C ASP A 233 17.86 2.37 -16.05
N ALA A 234 16.76 2.40 -15.30
CA ALA A 234 16.14 1.21 -14.73
C ALA A 234 15.68 0.19 -15.80
N VAL A 235 15.35 0.64 -17.02
CA VAL A 235 14.89 -0.25 -18.09
C VAL A 235 16.06 -1.08 -18.61
N ARG A 236 17.21 -0.43 -18.85
CA ARG A 236 18.45 -1.11 -19.24
C ARG A 236 18.96 -2.05 -18.16
N MET A 237 18.91 -1.64 -16.88
CA MET A 237 19.26 -2.54 -15.77
C MET A 237 18.37 -3.79 -15.74
N LYS A 238 17.07 -3.64 -16.01
CA LYS A 238 16.15 -4.77 -16.10
C LYS A 238 16.54 -5.73 -17.23
N GLU A 239 16.89 -5.19 -18.39
CA GLU A 239 17.34 -6.00 -19.53
C GLU A 239 18.62 -6.79 -19.20
N GLU A 240 19.62 -6.14 -18.58
CA GLU A 240 20.87 -6.80 -18.20
C GLU A 240 20.65 -7.85 -17.11
N ARG A 241 19.80 -7.58 -16.12
CA ARG A 241 19.40 -8.57 -15.10
C ARG A 241 18.78 -9.82 -15.73
N LEU A 242 17.82 -9.65 -16.65
CA LEU A 242 17.17 -10.78 -17.34
C LEU A 242 18.14 -11.56 -18.23
N LYS A 243 19.11 -10.90 -18.86
CA LYS A 243 20.18 -11.59 -19.61
C LYS A 243 21.08 -12.40 -18.68
N ALA A 244 21.43 -11.87 -17.52
CA ALA A 244 22.25 -12.56 -16.53
C ALA A 244 21.51 -13.75 -15.90
N GLU A 245 20.21 -13.61 -15.66
CA GLU A 245 19.33 -14.71 -15.22
C GLU A 245 19.32 -15.85 -16.25
N ASN A 246 19.13 -15.53 -17.54
CA ASN A 246 19.14 -16.54 -18.61
C ASN A 246 20.50 -17.23 -18.82
N LYS A 247 21.61 -16.54 -18.56
CA LYS A 247 22.96 -17.16 -18.61
C LYS A 247 23.17 -18.18 -17.49
N ASN A 248 22.62 -17.91 -16.31
CA ASN A 248 22.68 -18.84 -15.19
C ASN A 248 21.83 -20.11 -15.44
N THR A 249 20.79 -20.04 -16.27
CA THR A 249 20.00 -21.21 -16.71
C THR A 249 20.63 -21.95 -17.90
N ASP A 250 21.31 -21.26 -18.82
CA ASP A 250 21.92 -21.89 -20.01
C ASP A 250 23.15 -22.76 -19.69
N GLU A 251 23.95 -22.43 -18.66
CA GLU A 251 25.16 -23.20 -18.34
C GLU A 251 24.91 -24.50 -17.54
N SER A 252 23.72 -24.67 -16.93
CA SER A 252 23.43 -25.87 -16.12
C SER A 252 22.59 -26.95 -16.82
N GLU A 253 21.95 -26.67 -17.95
CA GLU A 253 20.95 -27.59 -18.57
C GLU A 253 21.19 -27.96 -20.04
N GLN A 254 22.19 -27.41 -20.73
CA GLN A 254 22.45 -27.75 -22.14
C GLN A 254 23.55 -28.80 -22.32
N LEU A 255 23.26 -29.83 -23.12
CA LEU A 255 24.25 -30.80 -23.58
C LEU A 255 25.24 -30.12 -24.53
N ASN A 256 26.53 -30.20 -24.24
CA ASN A 256 27.57 -29.74 -25.15
C ASN A 256 27.68 -30.64 -26.40
N GLU A 257 28.42 -30.19 -27.41
CA GLU A 257 28.54 -30.88 -28.71
C GLU A 257 29.06 -32.32 -28.57
N LEU A 258 30.01 -32.55 -27.66
CA LEU A 258 30.58 -33.88 -27.40
C LEU A 258 29.61 -34.82 -26.68
N GLN A 259 28.85 -34.31 -25.70
CA GLN A 259 27.78 -35.06 -25.04
C GLN A 259 26.67 -35.43 -26.05
N SER A 260 26.31 -34.50 -26.93
CA SER A 260 25.34 -34.72 -28.00
C SER A 260 25.81 -35.79 -29.00
N GLN A 261 27.11 -35.81 -29.31
CA GLN A 261 27.72 -36.84 -30.16
C GLN A 261 27.62 -38.24 -29.54
N GLU A 262 27.86 -38.40 -28.24
CA GLU A 262 27.72 -39.70 -27.57
C GLU A 262 26.27 -40.18 -27.48
N ILE A 263 25.31 -39.27 -27.38
CA ILE A 263 23.88 -39.61 -27.48
C ILE A 263 23.55 -40.07 -28.91
N LEU A 264 24.07 -39.39 -29.93
CA LEU A 264 23.85 -39.76 -31.33
C LEU A 264 24.43 -41.15 -31.65
N LEU A 265 25.66 -41.42 -31.21
CA LEU A 265 26.28 -42.74 -31.35
C LEU A 265 25.52 -43.83 -30.59
N GLY A 266 24.94 -43.50 -29.43
CA GLY A 266 24.07 -44.40 -28.69
C GLY A 266 22.79 -44.76 -29.44
N LEU A 267 22.16 -43.77 -30.07
CA LEU A 267 20.98 -43.98 -30.91
C LEU A 267 21.30 -44.81 -32.15
N GLU A 268 22.45 -44.59 -32.80
CA GLU A 268 22.91 -45.37 -33.96
C GLU A 268 23.22 -46.83 -33.61
N SER A 269 23.79 -47.07 -32.43
CA SER A 269 24.08 -48.42 -31.92
C SER A 269 22.85 -49.12 -31.31
N GLY A 270 21.74 -48.40 -31.13
CA GLY A 270 20.49 -48.94 -30.62
C GLY A 270 20.45 -49.17 -29.11
N VAL A 271 21.30 -48.49 -28.35
CA VAL A 271 21.30 -48.57 -26.87
C VAL A 271 20.37 -47.54 -26.25
N ASP A 272 19.93 -47.79 -25.01
CA ASP A 272 19.03 -46.88 -24.28
C ASP A 272 19.77 -45.63 -23.78
N VAL A 273 19.71 -44.56 -24.58
CA VAL A 273 20.34 -43.28 -24.26
C VAL A 273 19.67 -42.54 -23.11
N SER A 274 18.43 -42.89 -22.72
CA SER A 274 17.72 -42.22 -21.63
C SER A 274 18.42 -42.39 -20.28
N LEU A 275 19.25 -43.42 -20.14
CA LEU A 275 20.05 -43.70 -18.94
C LEU A 275 21.18 -42.67 -18.73
N TYR A 276 21.66 -42.04 -19.79
CA TYR A 276 22.83 -41.17 -19.72
C TYR A 276 22.72 -39.85 -20.48
N ALA A 277 21.60 -39.54 -21.14
CA ALA A 277 21.32 -38.26 -21.80
C ALA A 277 20.98 -37.15 -20.79
N ASP A 278 21.90 -36.90 -19.85
CA ASP A 278 21.78 -35.90 -18.80
C ASP A 278 23.03 -34.98 -18.83
N PRO A 279 22.85 -33.64 -18.90
CA PRO A 279 23.96 -32.67 -18.90
C PRO A 279 24.97 -32.84 -17.76
N ARG A 280 24.57 -33.48 -16.65
CA ARG A 280 25.42 -33.78 -15.50
C ARG A 280 26.51 -34.82 -15.79
N TYR A 281 26.36 -35.67 -16.80
CA TYR A 281 27.43 -36.59 -17.21
C TYR A 281 28.41 -35.91 -18.14
N THR A 282 29.71 -35.98 -17.87
CA THR A 282 30.72 -35.59 -18.87
C THR A 282 30.66 -36.51 -20.10
N PHE A 283 31.09 -36.03 -21.28
CA PHE A 283 31.09 -36.86 -22.49
C PHE A 283 31.83 -38.20 -22.31
N ARG A 284 32.90 -38.23 -21.49
CA ARG A 284 33.63 -39.46 -21.16
C ARG A 284 32.81 -40.45 -20.34
N GLN A 285 31.96 -39.96 -19.44
CA GLN A 285 31.06 -40.82 -18.68
C GLN A 285 29.95 -41.37 -19.57
N MET A 286 29.39 -40.54 -20.47
CA MET A 286 28.44 -40.97 -21.48
C MET A 286 29.03 -42.06 -22.40
N GLU A 287 30.26 -41.86 -22.88
CA GLU A 287 31.00 -42.83 -23.70
C GLU A 287 31.17 -44.18 -22.97
N GLN A 288 31.56 -44.15 -21.68
CA GLN A 288 31.73 -45.37 -20.90
C GLN A 288 30.41 -46.11 -20.66
N ILE A 289 29.32 -45.38 -20.40
CA ILE A 289 27.99 -45.97 -20.25
C ILE A 289 27.52 -46.57 -21.58
N ARG A 290 27.67 -45.84 -22.69
CA ARG A 290 27.35 -46.31 -24.05
C ARG A 290 28.10 -47.60 -24.39
N ILE A 291 29.43 -47.63 -24.22
CA ILE A 291 30.24 -48.82 -24.54
C ILE A 291 29.84 -50.04 -23.69
N ARG A 292 29.44 -49.84 -22.43
CA ARG A 292 28.93 -50.94 -21.60
C ARG A 292 27.60 -51.46 -22.14
N LEU A 293 26.67 -50.56 -22.46
CA LEU A 293 25.39 -50.91 -23.06
C LEU A 293 25.56 -51.65 -24.41
N GLU A 294 26.46 -51.18 -25.27
CA GLU A 294 26.78 -51.82 -26.56
C GLU A 294 27.34 -53.24 -26.38
N LYS A 295 28.06 -53.49 -25.28
CA LYS A 295 28.61 -54.81 -24.92
C LYS A 295 27.63 -55.68 -24.13
N GLY A 296 26.41 -55.19 -23.85
CA GLY A 296 25.42 -55.89 -23.03
C GLY A 296 25.82 -56.02 -21.55
N VAL A 297 26.70 -55.14 -21.07
CA VAL A 297 27.15 -55.08 -19.67
C VAL A 297 26.33 -54.04 -18.92
N ASP A 298 25.87 -54.38 -17.73
CA ASP A 298 25.09 -53.47 -16.88
C ASP A 298 25.89 -52.20 -16.50
N PRO A 299 25.40 -50.99 -16.86
CA PRO A 299 26.07 -49.74 -16.51
C PRO A 299 25.69 -49.20 -15.12
N SER A 300 24.86 -49.89 -14.32
CA SER A 300 24.35 -49.36 -13.03
C SER A 300 25.41 -48.81 -12.08
N GLU A 301 26.65 -49.30 -12.11
CA GLU A 301 27.76 -48.76 -11.30
C GLU A 301 28.22 -47.36 -11.70
N LEU A 302 27.92 -46.92 -12.92
CA LEU A 302 28.32 -45.63 -13.49
C LEU A 302 27.16 -44.62 -13.50
N LEU A 303 25.94 -45.06 -13.20
CA LEU A 303 24.78 -44.18 -13.19
C LEU A 303 24.75 -43.34 -11.90
N ILE A 304 24.55 -42.03 -12.06
CA ILE A 304 24.47 -41.06 -10.96
C ILE A 304 23.14 -41.21 -10.20
N TYR A 305 22.10 -41.78 -10.82
CA TYR A 305 20.86 -42.19 -10.16
C TYR A 305 20.92 -43.68 -9.83
N LYS A 306 21.61 -44.01 -8.74
CA LYS A 306 21.31 -45.25 -8.02
C LYS A 306 20.16 -44.97 -7.07
N ASP A 307 19.06 -45.70 -7.28
CA ASP A 307 17.91 -45.87 -6.39
C ASP A 307 16.94 -44.68 -6.25
N ASN A 308 15.77 -44.83 -6.89
CA ASN A 308 14.48 -44.76 -6.21
C ASN A 308 13.79 -46.12 -6.37
#